data_AF-A0A969ZUV0-F1
#
_entry.id   AF-A0A969ZUV0-F1
#
_cell.length_a   1.000
_cell.length_b   1.000
_cell.length_c   1.000
_cell.angle_alpha   90.00
_cell.angle_beta   90.00
_cell.angle_gamma   90.00
#
_symmetry.space_group_name_H-M   'P 1'
#
loop_
_entity.id
_entity.type
_entity.pdbx_description
1 polymer ?
#
loop_
_entity_poly.entity_id
_entity_poly.type
_entity_poly.pdbx_seq_one_letter_code
_entity_poly.pdbx_strand_id
1 'polypeptide(L)'
;VEQLKGHSGYLTLYKYIVSSFDSEEFLLFAGFLQDGSPLTAEQCQKLFECGGSADTKIMIPPDIKKKLQAEIDVYAGGTLEKVNRQNLLYIREEEERLEKWTKDMILALEKELENVKLQIRETERRLRLATTTAEHAELNEKLSELNRKKRNMRARLEDNEEEIEERRRALIDDIKRRSQAQCELIELFTVEWEVI
;
A
#
# COMPACT_ATOMS: atom_id res chain seq x y z
N VAL A 1 -17.24 4.15 -32.66
CA VAL A 1 -17.92 3.08 -33.43
C VAL A 1 -18.21 3.51 -34.86
N GLU A 2 -18.60 4.76 -35.13
CA GLU A 2 -18.92 5.22 -36.48
C GLU A 2 -17.80 5.04 -37.54
N GLN A 3 -16.54 5.12 -37.12
CA GLN A 3 -15.37 4.83 -37.97
C GLN A 3 -15.17 3.34 -38.29
N LEU A 4 -15.86 2.44 -37.59
CA LEU A 4 -15.82 0.99 -37.77
C LEU A 4 -17.01 0.46 -38.57
N LYS A 5 -17.90 1.34 -39.07
CA LYS A 5 -19.01 0.92 -39.94
C LYS A 5 -18.49 0.15 -41.16
N GLY A 6 -19.16 -0.95 -41.49
CA GLY A 6 -18.77 -1.87 -42.56
C GLY A 6 -17.56 -2.75 -42.25
N HIS A 7 -17.03 -2.72 -41.02
CA HIS A 7 -15.95 -3.60 -40.60
C HIS A 7 -16.45 -4.71 -39.70
N SER A 8 -15.72 -5.82 -39.70
CA SER A 8 -15.89 -6.96 -38.82
C SER A 8 -14.57 -7.35 -38.17
N GLY A 9 -14.66 -8.17 -37.12
CA GLY A 9 -13.49 -8.68 -36.44
C GLY A 9 -13.85 -9.51 -35.23
N TYR A 10 -12.87 -9.69 -34.36
CA TYR A 10 -13.02 -10.44 -33.12
C TYR A 10 -12.70 -9.57 -31.93
N LEU A 11 -13.38 -9.81 -30.83
CA LEU A 11 -13.15 -9.12 -29.57
C LEU A 11 -13.34 -10.07 -28.40
N THR A 12 -12.64 -9.82 -27.31
CA THR A 12 -12.77 -10.53 -26.05
C THR A 12 -12.77 -9.58 -24.86
N LEU A 13 -13.44 -9.99 -23.80
CA LEU A 13 -13.51 -9.30 -22.52
C LEU A 13 -13.21 -10.27 -21.39
N TYR A 14 -12.25 -9.90 -20.57
CA TYR A 14 -11.88 -10.61 -19.36
C TYR A 14 -12.11 -9.75 -18.12
N LYS A 15 -12.55 -10.39 -17.04
CA LYS A 15 -12.45 -9.82 -15.70
C LYS A 15 -11.11 -10.26 -15.10
N TYR A 16 -10.30 -9.30 -14.69
CA TYR A 16 -9.02 -9.54 -14.04
C TYR A 16 -9.10 -9.07 -12.59
N ILE A 17 -8.91 -9.99 -11.65
CA ILE A 17 -8.95 -9.73 -10.21
C ILE A 17 -7.52 -9.79 -9.70
N VAL A 18 -7.06 -8.70 -9.09
CA VAL A 18 -5.77 -8.63 -8.40
C VAL A 18 -6.04 -8.44 -6.93
N SER A 19 -5.68 -9.44 -6.13
CA SER A 19 -5.85 -9.40 -4.67
C SER A 19 -4.49 -9.20 -4.00
N SER A 20 -4.22 -7.99 -3.51
CA SER A 20 -2.99 -7.63 -2.77
C SER A 20 -3.29 -6.88 -1.45
N PHE A 21 -3.19 -5.55 -1.44
CA PHE A 21 -3.53 -4.66 -0.32
C PHE A 21 -5.04 -4.50 -0.20
N ASP A 22 -5.69 -4.31 -1.35
CA ASP A 22 -7.12 -4.38 -1.58
C ASP A 22 -7.39 -5.38 -2.72
N SER A 23 -8.66 -5.75 -2.90
CA SER A 23 -9.08 -6.48 -4.09
C SER A 23 -9.49 -5.48 -5.16
N GLU A 24 -8.76 -5.47 -6.26
CA GLU A 24 -9.03 -4.62 -7.41
C GLU A 24 -9.52 -5.47 -8.59
N GLU A 25 -10.58 -5.01 -9.23
CA GLU A 25 -11.16 -5.65 -10.40
C GLU A 25 -10.98 -4.76 -11.63
N PHE A 26 -10.51 -5.36 -12.72
CA PHE A 26 -10.27 -4.71 -13.99
C PHE A 26 -11.02 -5.42 -15.10
N LEU A 27 -11.52 -4.65 -16.06
CA LEU A 27 -12.02 -5.17 -17.32
C LEU A 27 -10.93 -5.03 -18.38
N LEU A 28 -10.48 -6.16 -18.91
CA LEU A 28 -9.45 -6.21 -19.95
C LEU A 28 -10.12 -6.52 -21.29
N PHE A 29 -9.89 -5.65 -22.26
CA PHE A 29 -10.43 -5.76 -23.61
C PHE A 29 -9.29 -6.01 -24.59
N ALA A 30 -9.48 -6.96 -25.49
CA ALA A 30 -8.60 -7.16 -26.64
C ALA A 30 -9.45 -7.45 -27.87
N GLY A 31 -8.97 -7.06 -29.04
CA GLY A 31 -9.71 -7.26 -30.27
C GLY A 31 -8.93 -6.79 -31.49
N PHE A 32 -9.30 -7.31 -32.64
CA PHE A 32 -8.71 -6.93 -33.91
C PHE A 32 -9.73 -7.09 -35.04
N LEU A 33 -9.56 -6.29 -36.08
CA LEU A 33 -10.32 -6.35 -37.32
C LEU A 33 -9.99 -7.61 -38.12
N GLN A 34 -10.84 -7.99 -39.08
CA GLN A 34 -10.63 -9.19 -39.90
C GLN A 34 -9.30 -9.19 -40.68
N ASP A 35 -8.76 -8.02 -41.00
CA ASP A 35 -7.45 -7.84 -41.63
C ASP A 35 -6.26 -8.03 -40.66
N GLY A 36 -6.53 -8.24 -39.38
CA GLY A 36 -5.56 -8.42 -38.30
C GLY A 36 -5.13 -7.14 -37.58
N SER A 37 -5.64 -5.97 -37.99
CA SER A 37 -5.34 -4.68 -37.35
C SER A 37 -5.90 -4.63 -35.92
N PRO A 38 -5.12 -4.23 -34.90
CA PRO A 38 -5.57 -4.22 -33.51
C PRO A 38 -6.60 -3.11 -33.26
N LEU A 39 -7.52 -3.38 -32.34
CA LEU A 39 -8.46 -2.40 -31.79
C LEU A 39 -7.93 -1.89 -30.45
N THR A 40 -8.17 -0.62 -30.16
CA THR A 40 -7.88 -0.08 -28.83
C THR A 40 -8.93 -0.55 -27.82
N ALA A 41 -8.56 -0.58 -26.53
CA ALA A 41 -9.49 -0.94 -25.47
C ALA A 41 -10.76 -0.06 -25.46
N GLU A 42 -10.63 1.23 -25.78
CA GLU A 42 -11.77 2.15 -25.90
C GLU A 42 -12.69 1.79 -27.07
N GLN A 43 -12.14 1.36 -28.21
CA GLN A 43 -12.94 0.88 -29.34
C GLN A 43 -13.70 -0.40 -28.97
N CYS A 44 -13.03 -1.36 -28.33
CA CYS A 44 -13.65 -2.59 -27.84
C CYS A 44 -14.77 -2.31 -26.83
N GLN A 45 -14.53 -1.42 -25.85
CA GLN A 45 -15.53 -1.03 -24.87
C GLN A 45 -16.76 -0.40 -25.54
N LYS A 46 -16.55 0.55 -26.46
CA LYS A 46 -17.66 1.19 -27.19
C LYS A 46 -18.44 0.19 -28.05
N LEU A 47 -17.80 -0.85 -28.57
CA LEU A 47 -18.49 -1.93 -29.28
C LEU A 47 -19.37 -2.75 -28.33
N PHE A 48 -18.90 -3.07 -27.12
CA PHE A 48 -19.71 -3.75 -26.09
C PHE A 48 -20.88 -2.89 -25.57
N GLU A 49 -20.73 -1.57 -25.57
CA GLU A 49 -21.81 -0.64 -25.20
C GLU A 49 -22.88 -0.49 -26.29
N CYS A 50 -22.59 -0.94 -27.52
CA CYS A 50 -23.55 -0.91 -28.61
C CYS A 50 -24.56 -2.06 -28.48
N GLY A 51 -25.85 -1.73 -28.61
CA GLY A 51 -26.88 -2.73 -28.77
C GLY A 51 -26.71 -3.50 -30.09
N GLY A 52 -27.05 -4.79 -30.10
CA GLY A 52 -26.90 -5.64 -31.26
C GLY A 52 -27.77 -6.91 -31.18
N SER A 53 -27.70 -7.72 -32.24
CA SER A 53 -28.28 -9.06 -32.28
C SER A 53 -27.16 -10.09 -32.20
N ALA A 54 -27.32 -11.12 -31.37
CA ALA A 54 -26.34 -12.18 -31.21
C ALA A 54 -26.83 -13.47 -31.88
N ASP A 55 -25.95 -14.10 -32.68
CA ASP A 55 -26.11 -15.49 -33.11
C ASP A 55 -25.09 -16.37 -32.36
N THR A 56 -25.59 -17.31 -31.55
CA THR A 56 -24.74 -18.19 -30.72
C THR A 56 -24.24 -19.43 -31.46
N LYS A 57 -24.57 -19.59 -32.75
CA LYS A 57 -24.15 -20.75 -33.55
C LYS A 57 -22.73 -20.64 -34.09
N ILE A 58 -22.15 -19.44 -34.08
CA ILE A 58 -20.81 -19.19 -34.60
C ILE A 58 -19.77 -19.67 -33.59
N MET A 59 -18.87 -20.55 -34.03
CA MET A 59 -17.72 -20.98 -33.25
C MET A 59 -16.48 -20.19 -33.65
N ILE A 60 -15.88 -19.50 -32.69
CA ILE A 60 -14.63 -18.76 -32.91
C ILE A 60 -13.47 -19.76 -33.06
N PRO A 61 -12.65 -19.65 -34.12
CA PRO A 61 -11.52 -20.54 -34.34
C PRO A 61 -10.53 -20.54 -33.16
N PRO A 62 -9.94 -21.70 -32.80
CA PRO A 62 -8.98 -21.79 -31.69
C PRO A 62 -7.77 -20.87 -31.81
N ASP A 63 -7.27 -20.64 -33.04
CA ASP A 63 -6.10 -19.77 -33.28
C ASP A 63 -6.41 -18.30 -33.02
N ILE A 64 -7.64 -17.87 -33.32
CA ILE A 64 -8.14 -16.51 -33.01
C ILE A 64 -8.25 -16.34 -31.49
N LYS A 65 -8.82 -17.33 -30.79
CA LYS A 65 -8.88 -17.31 -29.31
C LYS A 65 -7.49 -17.22 -28.69
N LYS A 66 -6.51 -17.98 -29.19
CA LYS A 66 -5.12 -17.89 -28.71
C LYS A 66 -4.50 -16.52 -28.94
N LYS A 67 -4.74 -15.90 -30.09
CA LYS A 67 -4.23 -14.56 -30.39
C LYS A 67 -4.82 -13.51 -29.44
N LEU A 68 -6.14 -13.57 -29.20
CA LEU A 68 -6.82 -12.69 -28.24
C LEU A 68 -6.33 -12.92 -26.81
N GLN A 69 -6.15 -14.18 -26.39
CA GLN A 69 -5.61 -14.52 -25.08
C GLN A 69 -4.21 -13.94 -24.88
N ALA A 70 -3.32 -14.09 -25.86
CA ALA A 70 -1.96 -13.57 -25.76
C ALA A 70 -1.94 -12.04 -25.57
N GLU A 71 -2.88 -11.32 -26.18
CA GLU A 71 -3.03 -9.87 -26.00
C GLU A 71 -3.56 -9.52 -24.61
N ILE A 72 -4.54 -10.27 -24.11
CA ILE A 72 -5.04 -10.14 -22.73
C ILE A 72 -3.93 -10.40 -21.71
N ASP A 73 -3.09 -11.41 -21.92
CA ASP A 73 -1.98 -11.75 -21.02
C ASP A 73 -0.97 -10.59 -20.92
N VAL A 74 -0.71 -9.89 -22.04
CA VAL A 74 0.14 -8.68 -22.06
C VAL A 74 -0.51 -7.56 -21.24
N TYR A 75 -1.81 -7.30 -21.43
CA TYR A 75 -2.53 -6.28 -20.65
C TYR A 75 -2.62 -6.62 -19.16
N ALA A 76 -2.82 -7.89 -18.81
CA ALA A 76 -2.81 -8.37 -17.44
C ALA A 76 -1.44 -8.13 -16.79
N GLY A 77 -0.35 -8.45 -17.48
CA GLY A 77 1.01 -8.18 -17.02
C GLY A 77 1.27 -6.69 -16.74
N GLY A 78 0.90 -5.81 -17.69
CA GLY A 78 1.04 -4.36 -17.51
C GLY A 78 0.18 -3.79 -16.37
N THR A 79 -1.02 -4.34 -16.18
CA THR A 79 -1.91 -3.97 -15.07
C THR A 79 -1.31 -4.38 -13.73
N LEU A 80 -0.82 -5.61 -13.63
CA LEU A 80 -0.17 -6.13 -12.43
C LEU A 80 1.07 -5.30 -12.05
N GLU A 81 1.90 -4.92 -13.02
CA GLU A 81 3.04 -4.04 -12.75
C GLU A 81 2.61 -2.67 -12.19
N LYS A 82 1.51 -2.11 -12.71
CA LYS A 82 0.97 -0.83 -12.21
C LYS A 82 0.51 -0.95 -10.76
N VAL A 83 -0.25 -2.00 -10.44
CA VAL A 83 -0.69 -2.31 -9.07
C VAL A 83 0.52 -2.50 -8.16
N ASN A 84 1.51 -3.28 -8.59
CA ASN A 84 2.74 -3.49 -7.82
C ASN A 84 3.53 -2.19 -7.56
N ARG A 85 3.58 -1.27 -8.54
CA ARG A 85 4.20 0.05 -8.35
C ARG A 85 3.46 0.89 -7.30
N GLN A 86 2.13 0.87 -7.30
CA GLN A 86 1.32 1.58 -6.31
C GLN A 86 1.50 0.98 -4.92
N ASN A 87 1.49 -0.35 -4.81
CA ASN A 87 1.77 -1.08 -3.57
C ASN A 87 3.15 -0.71 -3.00
N LEU A 88 4.18 -0.62 -3.84
CA LEU A 88 5.52 -0.20 -3.41
C LEU A 88 5.56 1.24 -2.88
N LEU A 89 4.77 2.15 -3.45
CA LEU A 89 4.66 3.52 -2.93
C LEU A 89 4.04 3.53 -1.54
N TYR A 90 2.93 2.82 -1.36
CA TYR A 90 2.27 2.68 -0.06
C TYR A 90 3.22 2.12 1.01
N ILE A 91 3.97 1.06 0.69
CA ILE A 91 4.95 0.46 1.62
C ILE A 91 5.97 1.50 2.07
N ARG A 92 6.55 2.26 1.14
CA ARG A 92 7.55 3.29 1.47
C ARG A 92 6.98 4.40 2.34
N GLU A 93 5.74 4.82 2.08
CA GLU A 93 5.07 5.84 2.91
C GLU A 93 4.87 5.35 4.35
N GLU A 94 4.50 4.08 4.53
CA GLU A 94 4.31 3.51 5.87
C GLU A 94 5.65 3.29 6.60
N GLU A 95 6.69 2.88 5.88
CA GLU A 95 8.07 2.82 6.40
C GLU A 95 8.55 4.20 6.87
N GLU A 96 8.37 5.25 6.05
CA GLU A 96 8.74 6.62 6.39
C GLU A 96 7.96 7.13 7.61
N ARG A 97 6.66 6.83 7.68
CA ARG A 97 5.83 7.15 8.85
C ARG A 97 6.36 6.50 10.12
N LEU A 98 6.69 5.22 10.06
CA LEU A 98 7.22 4.48 11.19
C LEU A 98 8.58 5.02 11.62
N GLU A 99 9.46 5.35 10.66
CA GLU A 99 10.77 5.95 10.94
C GLU A 99 10.63 7.33 11.61
N LYS A 100 9.75 8.18 11.08
CA LYS A 100 9.48 9.50 11.64
C LYS A 100 8.93 9.39 13.07
N TRP A 101 7.93 8.55 13.27
CA TRP A 101 7.35 8.32 14.60
C TRP A 101 8.41 7.80 15.59
N THR A 102 9.27 6.88 15.16
CA THR A 102 10.39 6.36 15.96
C THR A 102 11.33 7.49 16.39
N LYS A 103 11.76 8.33 15.44
CA LYS A 103 12.65 9.48 15.71
C LYS A 103 12.01 10.48 16.68
N ASP A 104 10.75 10.84 16.43
CA ASP A 104 10.02 11.81 17.26
C ASP A 104 9.85 11.30 18.69
N MET A 105 9.56 10.01 18.87
CA MET A 105 9.39 9.39 20.18
C MET A 105 10.70 9.33 20.98
N ILE A 106 11.79 8.89 20.34
CA ILE A 106 13.12 8.85 20.98
C ILE A 106 13.55 10.26 21.38
N LEU A 107 13.45 11.22 20.45
CA LEU A 107 13.85 12.61 20.69
C LEU A 107 13.08 13.25 21.85
N ALA A 108 11.77 13.00 21.94
CA ALA A 108 10.93 13.51 23.02
C ALA A 108 11.39 12.96 24.38
N LEU A 109 11.62 11.65 24.48
CA LEU A 109 12.08 11.00 25.70
C LEU A 109 13.49 11.44 26.11
N GLU A 110 14.42 11.54 25.17
CA GLU A 110 15.78 12.00 25.43
C GLU A 110 15.79 13.44 25.98
N LYS A 111 14.97 14.32 25.39
CA LYS A 111 14.83 15.71 25.84
C LYS A 111 14.24 15.79 27.24
N GLU A 112 13.21 14.99 27.54
CA GLU A 112 12.63 14.93 28.88
C GLU A 112 13.64 14.40 29.91
N LEU A 113 14.40 13.35 29.58
CA LEU A 113 15.42 12.78 30.44
C LEU A 113 16.56 13.77 30.70
N GLU A 114 17.01 14.52 29.69
CA GLU A 114 18.04 15.53 29.86
C GLU A 114 17.56 16.69 30.74
N ASN A 115 16.32 17.14 30.57
CA ASN A 115 15.72 18.14 31.45
C ASN A 115 15.70 17.69 32.92
N VAL A 116 15.33 16.43 33.20
CA VAL A 116 15.37 15.88 34.56
C VAL A 116 16.80 15.80 35.11
N LYS A 117 17.79 15.42 34.29
CA LYS A 117 19.21 15.42 34.70
C LYS A 117 19.69 16.83 35.06
N LEU A 118 19.30 17.85 34.30
CA LEU A 118 19.62 19.24 34.60
C LEU A 118 19.01 19.69 35.94
N GLN A 119 17.72 19.37 36.17
CA GLN A 119 17.04 19.66 37.43
C GLN A 119 17.71 18.97 38.63
N ILE A 120 18.19 17.73 38.45
CA ILE A 120 18.96 17.00 39.48
C ILE A 120 20.24 17.77 39.82
N ARG A 121 21.06 18.12 38.81
CA ARG A 121 22.32 18.84 39.01
C ARG A 121 22.11 20.20 39.70
N GLU A 122 21.06 20.92 39.30
CA GLU A 122 20.70 22.20 39.92
C GLU A 122 20.28 22.01 41.39
N THR A 123 19.45 21.00 41.67
CA THR A 123 18.99 20.69 43.02
C THR A 123 20.16 20.26 43.92
N GLU A 124 21.08 19.42 43.42
CA GLU A 124 22.31 19.04 44.12
C GLU A 124 23.20 20.26 44.44
N ARG A 125 23.32 21.20 43.49
CA ARG A 125 24.06 22.45 43.72
C ARG A 125 23.41 23.28 44.82
N ARG A 126 22.07 23.44 44.79
CA ARG A 126 21.34 24.17 45.84
C ARG A 126 21.48 23.49 47.20
N LEU A 127 21.48 22.17 47.24
CA LEU A 127 21.61 21.38 48.45
C LEU A 127 22.97 21.61 49.14
N ARG A 128 24.05 21.74 48.36
CA ARG A 128 25.39 22.13 48.88
C ARG A 128 25.46 23.57 49.41
N LEU A 129 24.57 24.45 48.95
CA LEU A 129 24.50 25.86 49.34
C LEU A 129 23.45 26.13 50.42
N ALA A 130 22.68 25.11 50.83
CA ALA A 130 21.59 25.26 51.78
C ALA A 130 22.11 25.78 53.13
N THR A 131 21.41 26.78 53.67
CA THR A 131 21.84 27.46 54.90
C THR A 131 21.04 27.03 56.13
N THR A 132 19.92 26.35 55.92
CA THR A 132 19.03 25.87 56.99
C THR A 132 18.75 24.37 56.86
N THR A 133 18.46 23.73 57.99
CA THR A 133 18.07 22.32 58.03
C THR A 133 16.76 22.05 57.30
N ALA A 134 15.81 22.99 57.36
CA ALA A 134 14.54 22.91 56.65
C ALA A 134 14.74 22.94 55.12
N GLU A 135 15.50 23.91 54.60
CA GLU A 135 15.84 23.99 53.17
C GLU A 135 16.58 22.73 52.69
N HIS A 136 17.51 22.22 53.50
CA HIS A 136 18.23 20.99 53.19
C HIS A 136 17.32 19.76 53.14
N ALA A 137 16.30 19.67 53.99
CA ALA A 137 15.32 18.59 53.98
C ALA A 137 14.42 18.66 52.72
N GLU A 138 13.88 19.83 52.40
CA GLU A 138 13.04 20.05 51.22
C GLU A 138 13.78 19.73 49.91
N LEU A 139 15.05 20.16 49.79
CA LEU A 139 15.85 19.87 48.60
C LEU A 139 16.20 18.38 48.47
N ASN A 140 16.38 17.65 49.58
CA ASN A 140 16.57 16.20 49.56
C ASN A 140 15.32 15.46 49.10
N GLU A 141 14.14 15.88 49.57
CA GLU A 141 12.87 15.30 49.12
C GLU A 141 12.69 15.51 47.61
N LYS A 142 12.89 16.73 47.13
CA LYS A 142 12.85 17.05 45.69
C LYS A 142 13.86 16.24 44.89
N LEU A 143 15.09 16.04 45.41
CA LEU A 143 16.11 15.23 44.76
C LEU A 143 15.69 13.75 44.66
N SER A 144 15.04 13.21 45.69
CA SER A 144 14.48 11.85 45.67
C SER A 144 13.39 11.71 44.60
N GLU A 145 12.47 12.68 44.52
CA GLU A 145 11.41 12.70 43.51
C GLU A 145 11.96 12.75 42.08
N LEU A 146 12.95 13.63 41.82
CA LEU A 146 13.60 13.74 40.52
C LEU A 146 14.34 12.46 40.13
N ASN A 147 14.99 11.78 41.08
CA ASN A 147 15.63 10.50 40.83
C ASN A 147 14.62 9.38 40.53
N ARG A 148 13.48 9.36 41.23
CA ARG A 148 12.36 8.46 40.91
C ARG A 148 11.83 8.73 39.50
N LYS A 149 11.63 10.00 39.14
CA LYS A 149 11.19 10.41 37.80
C LYS A 149 12.17 9.96 36.72
N LYS A 150 13.48 10.15 36.94
CA LYS A 150 14.55 9.68 36.04
C LYS A 150 14.52 8.16 35.85
N ARG A 151 14.31 7.38 36.92
CA ARG A 151 14.20 5.91 36.83
C ARG A 151 12.98 5.50 36.01
N ASN A 152 11.82 6.11 36.25
CA ASN A 152 10.61 5.81 35.50
C ASN A 152 10.73 6.18 34.02
N MET A 153 11.39 7.29 33.69
CA MET A 153 11.64 7.69 32.29
C MET A 153 12.54 6.70 31.55
N ARG A 154 13.51 6.08 32.23
CA ARG A 154 14.34 5.02 31.64
C ARG A 154 13.52 3.77 31.34
N ALA A 155 12.68 3.33 32.27
CA ALA A 155 11.78 2.20 32.03
C ALA A 155 10.85 2.47 30.84
N ARG A 156 10.30 3.69 30.72
CA ARG A 156 9.50 4.07 29.55
C ARG A 156 10.27 4.05 28.23
N LEU A 157 11.58 4.27 28.26
CA LEU A 157 12.41 4.19 27.06
C LEU A 157 12.52 2.74 26.59
N GLU A 158 12.70 1.80 27.53
CA GLU A 158 12.67 0.36 27.26
C GLU A 158 11.29 -0.09 26.72
N ASP A 159 10.19 0.32 27.36
CA ASP A 159 8.82 0.01 26.89
C ASP A 159 8.57 0.53 25.46
N ASN A 160 9.06 1.73 25.16
CA ASN A 160 8.89 2.35 23.84
C ASN A 160 9.75 1.67 22.76
N GLU A 161 10.94 1.16 23.10
CA GLU A 161 11.74 0.33 22.21
C GLU A 161 11.00 -0.95 21.84
N GLU A 162 10.32 -1.59 22.80
CA GLU A 162 9.47 -2.75 22.52
C GLU A 162 8.31 -2.38 21.59
N GLU A 163 7.62 -1.25 21.80
CA GLU A 163 6.54 -0.79 20.91
C GLU A 163 7.04 -0.54 19.48
N ILE A 164 8.23 0.05 19.31
CA ILE A 164 8.86 0.24 17.99
C ILE A 164 9.07 -1.09 17.29
N GLU A 165 9.63 -2.07 17.99
CA GLU A 165 9.90 -3.39 17.44
C GLU A 165 8.61 -4.16 17.12
N GLU A 166 7.57 -4.04 17.94
CA GLU A 166 6.25 -4.59 17.64
C GLU A 166 5.65 -3.99 16.38
N ARG A 167 5.70 -2.67 16.21
CA ARG A 167 5.19 -2.02 15.00
C ARG A 167 6.00 -2.38 13.76
N ARG A 168 7.32 -2.50 13.86
CA ARG A 168 8.17 -2.99 12.75
C ARG A 168 7.79 -4.40 12.35
N ARG A 169 7.62 -5.31 13.32
CA ARG A 169 7.17 -6.68 13.06
C ARG A 169 5.81 -6.69 12.38
N ALA A 170 4.86 -5.89 12.88
CA ALA A 170 3.53 -5.79 12.29
C ALA A 170 3.59 -5.31 10.82
N LEU A 171 4.41 -4.28 10.53
CA LEU A 171 4.59 -3.79 9.16
C LEU A 171 5.22 -4.85 8.24
N ILE A 172 6.24 -5.57 8.71
CA ILE A 172 6.89 -6.65 7.95
C ILE A 172 5.90 -7.79 7.66
N ASP A 173 5.10 -8.18 8.65
CA ASP A 173 4.10 -9.23 8.47
C ASP A 173 3.00 -8.79 7.50
N ASP A 174 2.61 -7.52 7.56
CA ASP A 174 1.66 -6.93 6.62
C ASP A 174 2.19 -6.95 5.19
N ILE A 175 3.44 -6.51 4.98
CA ILE A 175 4.15 -6.59 3.69
C ILE A 175 4.20 -8.05 3.19
N LYS A 176 4.58 -9.00 4.04
CA LYS A 176 4.70 -10.42 3.65
C LYS A 176 3.37 -11.02 3.23
N ARG A 177 2.29 -10.78 3.98
CA ARG A 177 0.95 -11.25 3.62
C ARG A 177 0.51 -10.65 2.29
N ARG A 178 0.75 -9.36 2.09
CA ARG A 178 0.25 -8.60 0.94
C ARG A 178 1.13 -8.68 -0.31
N SER A 179 2.37 -9.17 -0.18
CA SER A 179 3.28 -9.43 -1.30
C SER A 179 2.89 -10.68 -2.11
N GLN A 180 2.02 -11.53 -1.58
CA GLN A 180 1.49 -12.70 -2.30
C GLN A 180 0.25 -12.30 -3.10
N ALA A 181 0.44 -11.46 -4.12
CA ALA A 181 -0.65 -11.04 -4.99
C ALA A 181 -1.28 -12.28 -5.67
N GLN A 182 -2.55 -12.54 -5.38
CA GLN A 182 -3.32 -13.55 -6.09
C GLN A 182 -4.01 -12.91 -7.29
N CYS A 183 -3.81 -13.50 -8.46
CA CYS A 183 -4.34 -13.00 -9.71
C CYS A 183 -5.30 -14.03 -10.30
N GLU A 184 -6.51 -13.60 -10.64
CA GLU A 184 -7.50 -14.43 -11.33
C GLU A 184 -7.93 -13.74 -12.61
N LEU A 185 -7.92 -14.49 -13.72
CA LEU A 185 -8.29 -14.00 -15.04
C LEU A 185 -9.47 -14.85 -15.54
N ILE A 186 -10.63 -14.21 -15.69
CA ILE A 186 -11.91 -14.87 -16.00
C ILE A 186 -12.41 -14.37 -17.36
N GLU A 187 -12.54 -15.27 -18.34
CA GLU A 187 -13.15 -14.97 -19.63
C GLU A 187 -14.65 -14.67 -19.42
N LEU A 188 -15.11 -13.49 -19.83
CA LEU A 188 -16.53 -13.15 -19.81
C LEU A 188 -17.17 -13.41 -21.17
N PHE A 189 -16.57 -12.87 -22.23
CA PHE A 189 -17.09 -12.98 -23.59
C PHE A 189 -15.95 -13.03 -24.60
N THR A 190 -16.12 -13.85 -25.63
CA THR A 190 -15.36 -13.74 -26.88
C THR A 190 -16.37 -13.82 -28.02
N VAL A 191 -16.40 -12.80 -28.88
CA VAL A 191 -17.37 -12.69 -29.97
C VAL A 191 -16.69 -12.30 -31.28
N GLU A 192 -17.24 -12.80 -32.39
CA GLU A 192 -17.08 -12.19 -33.70
C GLU A 192 -18.14 -11.10 -33.85
N TRP A 193 -17.78 -9.97 -34.42
CA TRP A 193 -18.65 -8.80 -34.54
C TRP A 193 -18.58 -8.21 -35.94
N GLU A 194 -19.64 -7.53 -36.33
CA GLU A 194 -19.73 -6.71 -37.54
C GLU A 194 -20.55 -5.47 -37.21
N VAL A 195 -20.07 -4.29 -37.65
CA VAL A 195 -20.82 -3.03 -37.50
C VAL A 195 -21.50 -2.71 -38.82
N ILE A 196 -22.84 -2.67 -38.79
CA ILE A 196 -23.70 -2.33 -39.93
C ILE A 196 -23.87 -0.81 -40.05
#